data_AF-A0A966T7W6-F1
#
_entry.id   AF-A0A966T7W6-F1
#
_cell.length_a   1.000
_cell.length_b   1.000
_cell.length_c   1.000
_cell.angle_alpha   90.00
_cell.angle_beta   90.00
_cell.angle_gamma   90.00
#
_symmetry.space_group_name_H-M   'P 1'
#
loop_
_entity.id
_entity.type
_entity.pdbx_description
1 polymer ?
#
loop_
_entity_poly.entity_id
_entity_poly.type
_entity_poly.pdbx_seq_one_letter_code
_entity_poly.pdbx_strand_id
1 'polypeptide(L)'
;LREPPQTKLKDCVQHEPTIPPTMSEREVIIRIATYNLLSVAVVDAANHLLGAITVDDVLDRALPANWRMNERSHHPSAGTNANGGQP
;
A
#
# COMPACT_ATOMS: atom_id res chain seq x y z
N LEU A 1 2.93 -13.31 19.34
CA LEU A 1 2.20 -13.99 18.25
C LEU A 1 0.87 -14.46 18.82
N ARG A 2 -0.22 -14.42 18.04
CA ARG A 2 -1.58 -14.69 18.55
C ARG A 2 -1.80 -16.18 18.86
N GLU A 3 -1.11 -17.07 18.14
CA GLU A 3 -1.21 -18.52 18.29
C GLU A 3 0.03 -19.13 18.96
N PRO A 4 -0.09 -20.32 19.60
CA PRO A 4 1.05 -21.08 20.11
C PRO A 4 2.10 -21.40 19.03
N PRO A 5 3.41 -21.44 19.36
CA PRO A 5 4.46 -21.69 18.36
C PRO A 5 4.37 -23.04 17.64
N GLN A 6 3.73 -24.03 18.26
CA GLN A 6 3.54 -25.38 17.72
C GLN A 6 2.29 -25.54 16.84
N THR A 7 1.44 -24.50 16.73
CA THR A 7 0.27 -24.53 15.86
C THR A 7 0.73 -24.66 14.41
N LYS A 8 0.11 -25.57 13.65
CA LYS A 8 0.49 -25.78 12.25
C LYS A 8 0.10 -24.55 11.45
N LEU A 9 0.97 -24.13 10.53
CA LEU A 9 0.72 -22.97 9.66
C LEU A 9 -0.62 -23.07 8.92
N LYS A 10 -0.98 -24.27 8.45
CA LYS A 10 -2.26 -24.51 7.75
C LYS A 10 -3.50 -24.14 8.58
N ASP A 11 -3.39 -24.20 9.91
CA ASP A 11 -4.50 -23.91 10.81
C ASP A 11 -4.58 -22.39 11.10
N CYS A 12 -3.52 -21.64 10.76
CA CYS A 12 -3.43 -20.19 10.91
C CYS A 12 -3.69 -19.41 9.61
N VAL A 13 -3.51 -20.04 8.45
CA VAL A 13 -3.61 -19.39 7.13
C VAL A 13 -5.07 -19.31 6.70
N GLN A 14 -5.52 -18.11 6.34
CA GLN A 14 -6.79 -17.90 5.67
C GLN A 14 -6.58 -17.80 4.16
N HIS A 15 -7.60 -18.20 3.39
CA HIS A 15 -7.55 -18.11 1.94
C HIS A 15 -7.89 -16.68 1.51
N GLU A 16 -6.84 -15.91 1.22
CA GLU A 16 -6.96 -14.55 0.72
C GLU A 16 -7.27 -14.56 -0.79
N PRO A 17 -8.03 -13.58 -1.30
CA PRO A 17 -8.33 -13.47 -2.72
C PRO A 17 -7.06 -13.17 -3.54
N THR A 18 -6.87 -13.91 -4.63
CA THR A 18 -5.79 -13.72 -5.60
C THR A 18 -6.32 -13.05 -6.88
N ILE A 19 -5.40 -12.59 -7.73
CA ILE A 19 -5.73 -12.01 -9.05
C ILE A 19 -4.87 -12.64 -10.17
N PRO A 20 -5.38 -12.69 -11.42
CA PRO A 20 -4.56 -13.09 -12.56
C PRO A 20 -3.62 -11.96 -13.00
N PRO A 21 -2.47 -12.27 -13.65
CA PRO A 21 -1.55 -11.26 -14.16
C PRO A 21 -2.15 -10.40 -15.30
N THR A 22 -3.27 -10.82 -15.87
CA THR A 22 -3.99 -10.12 -16.94
C THR A 22 -5.03 -9.13 -16.42
N MET A 23 -5.25 -9.04 -15.10
CA MET A 23 -6.21 -8.09 -14.52
C MET A 23 -5.75 -6.65 -14.80
N SER A 24 -6.68 -5.78 -15.20
CA SER A 24 -6.33 -4.40 -15.52
C SER A 24 -5.94 -3.62 -14.27
N GLU A 25 -5.07 -2.63 -14.42
CA GLU A 25 -4.62 -1.77 -13.33
C GLU A 25 -5.79 -1.12 -12.56
N ARG A 26 -6.83 -0.66 -13.28
CA ARG A 26 -8.02 -0.07 -12.66
C ARG A 26 -8.74 -1.06 -11.75
N GLU A 27 -8.86 -2.31 -12.16
CA GLU A 27 -9.47 -3.36 -11.35
C GLU A 27 -8.61 -3.70 -10.13
N VAL A 28 -7.28 -3.71 -10.27
CA VAL A 28 -6.36 -3.89 -9.14
C VAL A 28 -6.53 -2.76 -8.12
N ILE A 29 -6.59 -1.50 -8.56
CA ILE A 29 -6.83 -0.33 -7.69
C ILE A 29 -8.14 -0.50 -6.92
N ILE A 30 -9.24 -0.82 -7.62
CA ILE A 30 -10.55 -1.01 -7.00
C ILE A 30 -10.51 -2.18 -6.01
N ARG A 31 -9.84 -3.28 -6.34
CA ARG A 31 -9.73 -4.46 -5.47
C ARG A 31 -8.99 -4.13 -4.18
N ILE A 32 -7.82 -3.49 -4.28
CA ILE A 32 -7.03 -3.09 -3.12
C ILE A 32 -7.84 -2.12 -2.23
N ALA A 33 -8.48 -1.11 -2.82
CA ALA A 33 -9.25 -0.12 -2.08
C ALA A 33 -10.50 -0.70 -1.41
N THR A 34 -11.22 -1.59 -2.09
CA THR A 34 -12.48 -2.17 -1.59
C THR A 34 -12.27 -3.02 -0.33
N TYR A 35 -11.13 -3.72 -0.25
CA TYR A 35 -10.83 -4.65 0.84
C TYR A 35 -9.75 -4.13 1.79
N ASN A 36 -9.33 -2.87 1.67
CA ASN A 36 -8.22 -2.29 2.44
C ASN A 36 -6.96 -3.18 2.44
N LEU A 37 -6.66 -3.78 1.28
CA LEU A 37 -5.53 -4.71 1.17
C LEU A 37 -4.22 -3.94 1.26
N LEU A 38 -3.26 -4.48 2.00
CA LEU A 38 -1.88 -3.99 1.95
C LEU A 38 -1.12 -4.56 0.75
N SER A 39 -1.51 -5.75 0.31
CA SER A 39 -0.99 -6.41 -0.87
C SER A 39 -1.98 -7.45 -1.41
N VAL A 40 -1.80 -7.86 -2.66
CA VAL A 40 -2.57 -8.93 -3.30
C VAL A 40 -1.65 -9.86 -4.09
N ALA A 41 -1.87 -11.17 -3.96
CA ALA A 41 -1.08 -12.17 -4.68
C ALA A 41 -1.54 -12.31 -6.14
N VAL A 42 -0.58 -12.39 -7.05
CA VAL A 42 -0.79 -12.59 -8.48
C VAL A 42 -0.47 -14.05 -8.81
N VAL A 43 -1.42 -14.75 -9.41
CA VAL A 43 -1.31 -16.19 -9.71
C VAL A 43 -1.63 -16.49 -11.17
N ASP A 44 -1.03 -17.55 -11.73
CA ASP A 44 -1.42 -18.06 -13.05
C ASP A 44 -2.73 -18.88 -13.00
N ALA A 45 -3.16 -19.40 -14.16
CA ALA A 45 -4.37 -20.23 -14.27
C ALA A 45 -4.27 -21.58 -13.53
N ALA A 46 -3.06 -22.05 -13.21
CA ALA A 46 -2.82 -23.25 -12.42
C ALA A 46 -2.66 -22.93 -10.91
N ASN A 47 -2.92 -21.69 -10.51
CA ASN A 47 -2.79 -21.17 -9.15
C ASN A 47 -1.35 -21.18 -8.61
N HIS A 48 -0.35 -21.11 -9.49
CA HIS A 48 1.03 -20.87 -9.08
C HIS A 48 1.23 -19.39 -8.78
N LEU A 49 1.90 -19.09 -7.66
CA LEU A 49 2.26 -17.73 -7.27
C LEU A 49 3.32 -17.17 -8.22
N LEU A 50 2.98 -16.09 -8.91
CA LEU A 50 3.90 -15.35 -9.78
C LEU A 50 4.54 -14.17 -9.06
N GLY A 51 3.84 -13.57 -8.10
CA GLY A 51 4.32 -12.42 -7.35
C GLY A 51 3.20 -11.77 -6.51
N ALA A 52 3.45 -10.56 -6.04
CA ALA A 52 2.46 -9.76 -5.31
C ALA A 52 2.54 -8.29 -5.74
N ILE A 53 1.41 -7.59 -5.63
CA ILE A 53 1.32 -6.14 -5.79
C ILE A 53 1.04 -5.54 -4.42
N THR A 54 1.76 -4.49 -4.05
CA THR A 54 1.55 -3.79 -2.77
C THR A 54 0.75 -2.50 -2.97
N VAL A 55 0.15 -2.01 -1.88
CA VAL A 55 -0.65 -0.78 -1.91
C VAL A 55 0.17 0.44 -2.31
N ASP A 56 1.45 0.52 -1.94
CA ASP A 56 2.33 1.64 -2.30
C ASP A 56 2.61 1.72 -3.81
N ASP A 57 2.81 0.58 -4.49
CA ASP A 57 2.92 0.54 -5.94
C ASP A 57 1.63 1.03 -6.62
N VAL A 58 0.47 0.66 -6.06
CA VAL A 58 -0.83 1.08 -6.58
C VAL A 58 -1.06 2.57 -6.39
N LEU A 59 -0.66 3.13 -5.24
CA LEU A 59 -0.73 4.57 -4.99
C LEU A 59 0.14 5.35 -5.98
N ASP A 60 1.32 4.83 -6.33
CA ASP A 60 2.21 5.46 -7.31
C ASP A 60 1.63 5.53 -8.73
N ARG A 61 0.70 4.63 -9.05
CA ARG A 61 0.03 4.61 -10.35
C ARG A 61 -1.29 5.37 -10.34
N ALA A 62 -1.99 5.38 -9.21
CA ALA A 62 -3.30 6.01 -9.06
C ALA A 62 -3.21 7.53 -8.84
N LEU A 63 -2.11 8.02 -8.26
CA LEU A 63 -1.96 9.43 -7.88
C LEU A 63 -1.16 10.23 -8.94
N PRO A 64 -1.38 11.56 -9.02
CA PRO A 64 -0.61 12.43 -9.91
C PRO A 64 0.89 12.38 -9.61
N ALA A 65 1.70 12.70 -10.63
CA ALA A 65 3.13 12.91 -10.44
C ALA A 65 3.39 13.93 -9.32
N ASN A 66 4.43 13.70 -8.51
CA ASN A 66 4.83 14.53 -7.38
C ASN A 66 3.87 14.54 -6.16
N TRP A 67 2.93 13.61 -6.06
CA TRP A 67 2.03 13.51 -4.90
C TRP A 67 2.78 13.47 -3.55
N ARG A 68 3.93 12.78 -3.50
CA ARG A 68 4.81 12.71 -2.31
C ARG A 68 5.51 14.02 -1.95
N MET A 69 5.65 14.95 -2.89
CA MET A 69 6.31 16.25 -2.66
C MET A 69 5.31 17.28 -2.13
N ASN A 70 4.06 17.24 -2.62
CA ASN A 70 3.02 18.22 -2.28
C ASN A 70 2.62 18.20 -0.78
N GLU A 71 2.81 17.08 -0.08
CA GLU A 71 2.57 16.98 1.36
C GLU A 71 3.59 17.79 2.19
N ARG A 72 4.85 17.88 1.74
CA ARG A 72 5.91 18.63 2.46
C ARG A 72 5.73 20.15 2.39
N SER A 73 4.97 20.65 1.42
CA SER A 73 4.67 22.07 1.27
C SER A 73 3.52 22.56 2.16
N HIS A 74 2.71 21.64 2.72
CA HIS A 74 1.54 21.98 3.55
C HIS A 74 1.79 21.93 5.06
N HIS A 75 3.03 21.66 5.52
CA HIS A 75 3.38 21.84 6.92
C HIS A 75 3.68 23.33 7.15
N PRO A 76 2.81 24.11 7.85
CA PRO A 76 3.16 25.47 8.21
C PRO A 76 4.40 25.38 9.11
N SER A 77 5.51 25.98 8.67
CA SER A 77 6.69 26.10 9.49
C SER A 77 6.33 26.91 10.73
N ALA A 78 6.26 26.26 11.88
CA ALA A 78 6.06 26.90 13.15
C ALA A 78 7.29 27.77 13.48
N GLY A 79 7.09 29.09 13.48
CA GLY A 79 7.83 30.09 14.25
C GLY A 79 9.30 30.31 13.88
N THR A 80 9.59 31.41 13.19
CA THR A 80 10.75 32.28 13.51
C THR A 80 10.47 33.68 13.01
N ASN A 81 9.70 34.45 13.77
CA ASN A 81 9.69 35.91 13.74
C ASN A 81 10.54 36.40 14.92
N ALA A 82 11.86 36.22 14.78
CA ALA A 82 12.85 36.91 15.58
C ALA A 82 13.01 38.34 15.01
N ASN A 83 12.08 39.23 15.37
CA ASN A 83 12.29 40.66 15.15
C ASN A 83 13.08 41.22 16.35
N GLY A 84 14.38 40.88 16.36
CA GLY A 84 15.38 41.56 17.17
C GLY A 84 15.80 42.86 16.48
N GLY A 85 16.01 43.92 17.27
CA GLY A 85 16.37 45.27 16.82
C GLY A 85 17.54 45.33 15.85
N GLN A 86 17.71 46.40 15.08
CA GLN A 86 18.12 47.75 15.50
C GLN A 86 18.30 48.61 14.22
N PRO A 87 18.69 49.89 14.28
CA PRO A 87 18.99 50.76 15.44
C PRO A 87 17.97 51.89 15.68
#